data_AF-A0A8H5M5K2-F1
#
_entry.id   AF-A0A8H5M5K2-F1
#
_cell.length_a   1.000
_cell.length_b   1.000
_cell.length_c   1.000
_cell.angle_alpha   90.00
_cell.angle_beta   90.00
_cell.angle_gamma   90.00
#
_symmetry.space_group_name_H-M   'P 1'
#
loop_
_entity.id
_entity.type
_entity.pdbx_description
1 polymer ?
#
loop_
_entity_poly.entity_id
_entity_poly.type
_entity_poly.pdbx_seq_one_letter_code
_entity_poly.pdbx_strand_id
1 'polypeptide(L)'
;MTSNDVFLCSVIDLVTGALIHGFVSKASISTFISLSVPIMANADPNVAFYGFTPVPRDPDVLFANHPTASGDRPKQDLFVAENFPFPDSTLVRDVKAFVKNELDEQTFNHSNRVFIYGEYSPISTSRYPPFPRISAPRVALVKTHFPQWSYDQETYYLASLLHDIGTAQKYLATTKMSFEFKGAIVARELILQLGGVEDQADSVCDAIVRHQDIFVKGGNITMIGQILQLATILDNVGIRANLIHPRLIETTTAAFPRNGWSEHFARVVETELKLKPWCHSTTFEIPNWKEGVQSNFATDVRGNSVMKPFD
;
A
#
# COMPACT_ATOMS: atom_id res chain seq x y z
N MET A 1 65.01 7.19 4.59
CA MET A 1 63.95 8.12 4.10
C MET A 1 62.90 7.24 3.43
N THR A 2 62.12 6.53 4.24
CA THR A 2 60.74 6.84 4.68
C THR A 2 59.70 6.66 3.58
N SER A 3 59.20 5.42 3.49
CA SER A 3 57.80 5.11 3.18
C SER A 3 57.16 4.76 4.53
N ASN A 4 55.97 5.28 4.83
CA ASN A 4 55.03 4.71 5.81
C ASN A 4 53.66 5.38 5.63
N ASP A 5 52.72 4.58 5.14
CA ASP A 5 51.28 4.82 5.22
C ASP A 5 50.78 4.65 6.65
N VAL A 6 49.80 5.47 7.00
CA VAL A 6 49.26 5.68 8.34
C VAL A 6 48.00 4.84 8.56
N PHE A 7 48.08 3.97 9.57
CA PHE A 7 47.09 3.61 10.59
C PHE A 7 45.66 3.19 10.17
N LEU A 8 45.34 1.94 10.53
CA LEU A 8 44.09 1.65 11.24
C LEU A 8 44.43 0.92 12.55
N CYS A 9 43.99 1.50 13.66
CA CYS A 9 44.28 1.08 15.03
C CYS A 9 43.70 -0.28 15.42
N SER A 10 44.47 -0.92 16.30
CA SER A 10 44.20 -2.02 17.24
C SER A 10 42.92 -1.81 18.09
N VAL A 11 42.36 -2.85 18.71
CA VAL A 11 42.67 -3.38 20.07
C VAL A 11 41.74 -4.63 20.24
N ILE A 12 42.15 -5.91 20.34
CA ILE A 12 42.93 -6.68 21.36
C ILE A 12 42.30 -6.49 22.77
N ASP A 13 41.67 -7.44 23.46
CA ASP A 13 42.27 -8.66 23.99
C ASP A 13 41.32 -9.45 24.93
N LEU A 14 41.84 -10.62 25.39
CA LEU A 14 41.43 -11.52 26.49
C LEU A 14 40.32 -12.55 26.18
N VAL A 15 40.53 -13.86 26.38
CA VAL A 15 40.99 -14.52 27.61
C VAL A 15 41.85 -15.78 27.35
N THR A 16 42.97 -15.83 28.07
CA THR A 16 43.86 -16.94 28.55
C THR A 16 43.39 -18.39 28.37
N GLY A 17 44.20 -19.43 28.20
CA GLY A 17 45.66 -19.63 28.32
C GLY A 17 45.97 -21.14 28.56
N ALA A 18 47.23 -21.51 28.31
CA ALA A 18 47.95 -22.73 28.71
C ALA A 18 47.81 -24.04 27.88
N LEU A 19 48.90 -24.34 27.16
CA LEU A 19 49.33 -25.63 26.61
C LEU A 19 49.84 -26.58 27.70
N ILE A 20 49.45 -27.86 27.66
CA ILE A 20 50.20 -28.97 28.25
C ILE A 20 50.21 -30.14 27.24
N HIS A 21 51.42 -30.59 26.89
CA HIS A 21 51.70 -31.74 26.02
C HIS A 21 51.42 -33.08 26.72
N GLY A 22 50.82 -34.04 26.02
CA GLY A 22 50.76 -35.44 26.44
C GLY A 22 50.16 -36.37 25.37
N PHE A 23 51.01 -37.20 24.75
CA PHE A 23 50.64 -38.22 23.77
C PHE A 23 50.11 -39.48 24.46
N VAL A 24 48.83 -39.87 24.27
CA VAL A 24 48.38 -41.28 24.32
C VAL A 24 47.15 -41.50 23.40
N SER A 25 47.20 -42.62 22.69
CA SER A 25 46.32 -43.20 21.67
C SER A 25 44.87 -43.53 22.08
N LYS A 26 43.97 -43.40 21.08
CA LYS A 26 42.68 -44.10 20.82
C LYS A 26 41.54 -43.97 21.85
N ALA A 27 40.53 -43.18 21.51
CA ALA A 27 39.11 -43.54 21.63
C ALA A 27 38.25 -42.63 20.73
N SER A 28 37.31 -43.23 20.02
CA SER A 28 36.31 -42.56 19.18
C SER A 28 35.40 -41.69 20.04
N ILE A 29 35.38 -40.38 19.77
CA ILE A 29 34.31 -39.48 20.22
C ILE A 29 33.86 -38.74 18.97
N SER A 30 32.73 -39.19 18.42
CA SER A 30 31.95 -38.43 17.45
C SER A 30 31.41 -37.19 18.16
N THR A 31 32.18 -36.10 18.15
CA THR A 31 31.68 -34.78 18.51
C THR A 31 30.62 -34.40 17.50
N PHE A 32 29.34 -34.56 17.87
CA PHE A 32 28.25 -33.90 17.19
C PHE A 32 28.47 -32.39 17.36
N ILE A 33 29.08 -31.76 16.35
CA ILE A 33 28.90 -30.34 16.13
C ILE A 33 27.43 -30.19 15.77
N SER A 34 26.61 -29.89 16.77
CA SER A 34 25.29 -29.32 16.53
C SER A 34 25.54 -28.01 15.81
N LEU A 35 25.47 -28.05 14.48
CA LEU A 35 25.19 -26.88 13.67
C LEU A 35 23.82 -26.40 14.13
N SER A 36 23.83 -25.52 15.13
CA SER A 36 22.69 -24.70 15.49
C SER A 36 22.31 -23.96 14.22
N VAL A 37 21.31 -24.48 13.53
CA VAL A 37 20.58 -23.71 12.52
C VAL A 37 20.21 -22.42 13.24
N PRO A 38 20.59 -21.23 12.71
CA PRO A 38 20.15 -20.00 13.32
C PRO A 38 18.63 -20.07 13.34
N ILE A 39 18.06 -20.13 14.54
CA ILE A 39 16.63 -19.95 14.76
C ILE A 39 16.32 -18.65 14.03
N MET A 40 15.61 -18.74 12.90
CA MET A 40 15.09 -17.54 12.25
C MET A 40 14.37 -16.78 13.35
N ALA A 41 14.84 -15.57 13.65
CA ALA A 41 14.22 -14.71 14.64
C ALA A 41 12.71 -14.77 14.42
N ASN A 42 11.98 -15.10 15.48
CA ASN A 42 10.53 -15.26 15.46
C ASN A 42 9.95 -14.05 14.73
N ALA A 43 9.46 -14.24 13.50
CA ALA A 43 8.99 -13.14 12.67
C ALA A 43 7.86 -12.47 13.45
N ASP A 44 7.96 -11.15 13.64
CA ASP A 44 6.94 -10.40 14.35
C ASP A 44 5.59 -10.61 13.64
N PRO A 45 4.61 -11.26 14.27
CA PRO A 45 3.33 -11.55 13.63
C PRO A 45 2.59 -10.27 13.21
N ASN A 46 2.85 -9.15 13.88
CA ASN A 46 2.27 -7.85 13.53
C ASN A 46 2.80 -7.34 12.18
N VAL A 47 4.07 -7.62 11.84
CA VAL A 47 4.67 -7.23 10.55
C VAL A 47 3.89 -7.83 9.38
N ALA A 48 3.57 -9.13 9.45
CA ALA A 48 2.78 -9.78 8.41
C ALA A 48 1.30 -9.33 8.47
N PHE A 49 0.70 -9.28 9.66
CA PHE A 49 -0.70 -8.94 9.85
C PHE A 49 -1.05 -7.54 9.33
N TYR A 50 -0.26 -6.52 9.68
CA TYR A 50 -0.45 -5.14 9.20
C TYR A 50 0.15 -4.88 7.81
N GLY A 51 0.57 -5.93 7.10
CA GLY A 51 0.92 -5.84 5.68
C GLY A 51 2.27 -5.19 5.37
N PHE A 52 3.21 -5.17 6.33
CA PHE A 52 4.61 -4.78 6.12
C PHE A 52 5.42 -5.83 5.32
N THR A 53 4.74 -6.76 4.65
CA THR A 53 5.39 -7.70 3.72
C THR A 53 5.93 -6.91 2.52
N PRO A 54 7.23 -6.99 2.21
CA PRO A 54 7.82 -6.27 1.09
C PRO A 54 7.40 -6.90 -0.23
N VAL A 55 6.92 -6.08 -1.16
CA VAL A 55 6.60 -6.47 -2.54
C VAL A 55 7.26 -5.51 -3.53
N PRO A 56 7.53 -5.94 -4.78
CA PRO A 56 8.04 -5.04 -5.81
C PRO A 56 7.10 -3.85 -5.99
N ARG A 57 7.65 -2.64 -5.93
CA ARG A 57 6.86 -1.41 -6.10
C ARG A 57 6.51 -1.15 -7.57
N ASP A 58 7.47 -1.40 -8.46
CA ASP A 58 7.28 -1.23 -9.90
C ASP A 58 6.26 -2.26 -10.41
N PRO A 59 5.08 -1.84 -10.89
CA PRO A 59 4.05 -2.79 -11.29
C PRO A 59 4.46 -3.63 -12.51
N ASP A 60 5.36 -3.14 -13.37
CA ASP A 60 5.83 -3.93 -14.50
C ASP A 60 6.74 -5.07 -14.03
N VAL A 61 7.52 -4.85 -12.97
CA VAL A 61 8.28 -5.92 -12.29
C VAL A 61 7.34 -6.85 -11.53
N LEU A 62 6.36 -6.29 -10.81
CA LEU A 62 5.39 -7.05 -10.02
C LEU A 62 4.58 -8.04 -10.89
N PHE A 63 4.16 -7.61 -12.08
CA PHE A 63 3.36 -8.42 -12.99
C PHE A 63 4.17 -9.13 -14.10
N ALA A 64 5.49 -8.97 -14.13
CA ALA A 64 6.35 -9.60 -15.14
C ALA A 64 6.14 -11.12 -15.17
N ASN A 65 5.66 -11.64 -16.31
CA ASN A 65 5.35 -13.06 -16.51
C ASN A 65 4.38 -13.64 -15.48
N HIS A 66 3.58 -12.80 -14.84
CA HIS A 66 2.63 -13.22 -13.83
C HIS A 66 1.55 -14.13 -14.46
N PRO A 67 1.30 -15.33 -13.89
CA PRO A 67 0.51 -16.40 -14.54
C PRO A 67 -0.93 -16.00 -14.87
N THR A 68 -1.49 -15.02 -14.15
CA THR A 68 -2.87 -14.56 -14.35
C THR A 68 -2.97 -13.10 -14.81
N ALA A 69 -1.87 -12.34 -14.81
CA ALA A 69 -1.89 -10.90 -15.14
C ALA A 69 -1.19 -10.58 -16.47
N SER A 70 -0.56 -11.58 -17.10
CA SER A 70 0.15 -11.45 -18.37
C SER A 70 -0.70 -11.93 -19.57
N GLY A 71 -0.30 -11.50 -20.77
CA GLY A 71 -0.91 -11.89 -22.05
C GLY A 71 -2.07 -10.99 -22.49
N ASP A 72 -2.64 -11.28 -23.66
CA ASP A 72 -3.68 -10.45 -24.31
C ASP A 72 -5.01 -10.43 -23.54
N ARG A 73 -5.23 -11.43 -22.68
CA ARG A 73 -6.46 -11.61 -21.90
C ARG A 73 -6.10 -12.05 -20.48
N PRO A 74 -5.66 -11.12 -19.61
CA PRO A 74 -5.46 -11.41 -18.20
C PRO A 74 -6.71 -12.03 -17.59
N LYS A 75 -6.52 -12.84 -16.55
CA LYS A 75 -7.63 -13.43 -15.81
C LYS A 75 -8.46 -12.32 -15.19
N GLN A 76 -9.77 -12.37 -15.39
CA GLN A 76 -10.73 -11.43 -14.82
C GLN A 76 -11.85 -12.24 -14.17
N ASP A 77 -11.76 -12.44 -12.86
CA ASP A 77 -12.81 -13.13 -12.11
C ASP A 77 -14.06 -12.22 -12.00
N LEU A 78 -15.25 -12.80 -12.17
CA LEU A 78 -16.52 -12.06 -12.17
C LEU A 78 -16.95 -11.70 -10.75
N PHE A 79 -16.70 -10.45 -10.35
CA PHE A 79 -17.12 -9.89 -9.07
C PHE A 79 -18.00 -8.64 -9.23
N VAL A 80 -18.75 -8.33 -8.17
CA VAL A 80 -19.60 -7.14 -8.00
C VAL A 80 -19.32 -6.47 -6.66
N ALA A 81 -19.67 -5.19 -6.51
CA ALA A 81 -19.40 -4.40 -5.30
C ALA A 81 -19.89 -5.05 -3.99
N GLU A 82 -21.05 -5.72 -4.00
CA GLU A 82 -21.62 -6.39 -2.83
C GLU A 82 -20.79 -7.59 -2.36
N ASN A 83 -19.78 -7.99 -3.14
CA ASN A 83 -18.86 -9.05 -2.77
C ASN A 83 -17.81 -8.60 -1.74
N PHE A 84 -17.75 -7.30 -1.44
CA PHE A 84 -16.70 -6.66 -0.63
C PHE A 84 -17.33 -5.98 0.59
N PRO A 85 -17.68 -6.74 1.65
CA PRO A 85 -18.18 -6.14 2.87
C PRO A 85 -17.08 -5.28 3.50
N PHE A 86 -17.46 -4.09 3.93
CA PHE A 86 -16.56 -3.15 4.60
C PHE A 86 -16.35 -3.56 6.07
N PRO A 87 -15.13 -3.46 6.61
CA PRO A 87 -14.89 -3.47 8.05
C PRO A 87 -15.78 -2.44 8.76
N ASP A 88 -16.22 -2.76 9.98
CA ASP A 88 -17.15 -1.92 10.76
C ASP A 88 -16.78 -1.90 12.25
N SER A 89 -15.48 -1.99 12.56
CA SER A 89 -15.01 -1.80 13.94
C SER A 89 -15.35 -0.41 14.46
N THR A 90 -15.23 -0.21 15.77
CA THR A 90 -15.39 1.13 16.37
C THR A 90 -14.41 2.13 15.76
N LEU A 91 -13.14 1.75 15.60
CA LEU A 91 -12.12 2.58 14.96
C LEU A 91 -12.53 3.00 13.54
N VAL A 92 -13.00 2.05 12.73
CA VAL A 92 -13.44 2.32 11.36
C VAL A 92 -14.66 3.24 11.33
N ARG A 93 -15.63 3.07 12.21
CA ARG A 93 -16.81 3.95 12.29
C ARG A 93 -16.42 5.38 12.66
N ASP A 94 -15.51 5.54 13.62
CA ASP A 94 -15.02 6.85 14.05
C ASP A 94 -14.19 7.54 12.96
N VAL A 95 -13.29 6.80 12.29
CA VAL A 95 -12.54 7.30 11.13
C VAL A 95 -13.47 7.67 9.97
N LYS A 96 -14.48 6.84 9.67
CA LYS A 96 -15.45 7.12 8.62
C LYS A 96 -16.27 8.38 8.92
N ALA A 97 -16.63 8.60 10.19
CA ALA A 97 -17.31 9.83 10.62
C ALA A 97 -16.41 11.05 10.45
N PHE A 98 -15.12 10.95 10.84
CA PHE A 98 -14.13 11.99 10.63
C PHE A 98 -13.95 12.32 9.14
N VAL A 99 -13.74 11.32 8.29
CA VAL A 99 -13.54 11.51 6.85
C VAL A 99 -14.77 12.15 6.19
N LYS A 100 -15.99 11.72 6.52
CA LYS A 100 -17.23 12.34 6.01
C LYS A 100 -17.41 13.79 6.42
N ASN A 101 -16.80 14.22 7.52
CA ASN A 101 -16.86 15.61 7.98
C ASN A 101 -15.81 16.49 7.28
N GLU A 102 -14.69 15.91 6.85
CA GLU A 102 -13.54 16.65 6.32
C GLU A 102 -13.44 16.61 4.79
N LEU A 103 -13.87 15.52 4.14
CA LEU A 103 -13.83 15.33 2.69
C LEU A 103 -15.19 15.56 2.03
N ASP A 104 -15.17 16.00 0.78
CA ASP A 104 -16.35 16.02 -0.07
C ASP A 104 -16.81 14.61 -0.47
N GLU A 105 -18.02 14.54 -1.03
CA GLU A 105 -18.63 13.29 -1.43
C GLU A 105 -17.86 12.58 -2.54
N GLN A 106 -17.29 13.31 -3.50
CA GLN A 106 -16.53 12.71 -4.60
C GLN A 106 -15.29 11.98 -4.08
N THR A 107 -14.54 12.61 -3.19
CA THR A 107 -13.33 12.05 -2.57
C THR A 107 -13.69 10.90 -1.62
N PHE A 108 -14.75 11.04 -0.82
CA PHE A 108 -15.24 9.95 0.02
C PHE A 108 -15.67 8.73 -0.81
N ASN A 109 -16.39 8.93 -1.91
CA ASN A 109 -16.79 7.86 -2.80
C ASN A 109 -15.56 7.22 -3.49
N HIS A 110 -14.60 8.02 -3.94
CA HIS A 110 -13.31 7.54 -4.46
C HIS A 110 -12.63 6.58 -3.48
N SER A 111 -12.46 6.98 -2.22
CA SER A 111 -11.87 6.12 -1.17
C SER A 111 -12.58 4.77 -1.02
N ASN A 112 -13.90 4.74 -1.13
CA ASN A 112 -14.66 3.47 -1.05
C ASN A 112 -14.51 2.62 -2.32
N ARG A 113 -14.42 3.25 -3.50
CA ARG A 113 -14.10 2.53 -4.76
C ARG A 113 -12.69 1.94 -4.72
N VAL A 114 -11.71 2.71 -4.26
CA VAL A 114 -10.31 2.27 -4.07
C VAL A 114 -10.27 1.03 -3.19
N PHE A 115 -10.96 1.04 -2.05
CA PHE A 115 -11.08 -0.15 -1.21
C PHE A 115 -11.61 -1.34 -2.04
N ILE A 116 -12.76 -1.23 -2.69
CA ILE A 116 -13.33 -2.35 -3.46
C ILE A 116 -12.38 -2.88 -4.56
N TYR A 117 -11.66 -1.99 -5.26
CA TYR A 117 -10.76 -2.39 -6.35
C TYR A 117 -9.49 -3.09 -5.86
N GLY A 118 -8.97 -2.77 -4.68
CA GLY A 118 -7.81 -3.47 -4.12
C GLY A 118 -8.15 -4.63 -3.19
N GLU A 119 -9.35 -4.66 -2.63
CA GLU A 119 -9.69 -5.46 -1.46
C GLU A 119 -9.66 -6.98 -1.67
N TYR A 120 -9.11 -7.71 -0.68
CA TYR A 120 -9.13 -9.16 -0.58
C TYR A 120 -10.09 -9.67 0.52
N SER A 121 -11.25 -10.26 0.18
CA SER A 121 -12.11 -10.90 1.18
C SER A 121 -11.82 -12.42 1.31
N PRO A 122 -11.28 -12.89 2.45
CA PRO A 122 -11.26 -14.32 2.75
C PRO A 122 -12.70 -14.82 2.99
N ILE A 123 -12.97 -16.09 2.68
CA ILE A 123 -14.20 -16.73 3.17
C ILE A 123 -14.19 -16.62 4.70
N SER A 124 -15.16 -15.90 5.26
CA SER A 124 -15.45 -15.99 6.68
C SER A 124 -15.86 -17.43 6.99
N THR A 125 -14.93 -18.18 7.60
CA THR A 125 -15.21 -19.43 8.30
C THR A 125 -15.70 -19.17 9.73
N SER A 126 -16.32 -18.01 9.98
CA SER A 126 -17.14 -17.85 11.18
C SER A 126 -18.29 -18.86 11.12
N ARG A 127 -18.27 -19.77 12.10
CA ARG A 127 -19.31 -20.76 12.36
C ARG A 127 -20.67 -20.06 12.53
N TYR A 128 -21.66 -20.49 11.75
CA TYR A 128 -23.12 -20.24 11.86
C TYR A 128 -23.68 -18.85 11.48
N PRO A 129 -24.95 -18.74 10.97
CA PRO A 129 -25.96 -19.77 10.70
C PRO A 129 -26.44 -19.78 9.20
N PRO A 130 -27.62 -20.31 8.78
CA PRO A 130 -27.72 -21.40 7.81
C PRO A 130 -28.56 -21.00 6.58
N PHE A 131 -27.95 -20.42 5.56
CA PHE A 131 -28.57 -20.25 4.24
C PHE A 131 -27.57 -20.66 3.16
N PRO A 132 -28.02 -21.17 1.99
CA PRO A 132 -27.15 -21.81 1.03
C PRO A 132 -26.13 -20.80 0.51
N ARG A 133 -24.89 -20.97 0.96
CA ARG A 133 -23.75 -20.12 0.64
C ARG A 133 -23.36 -20.37 -0.82
N ILE A 134 -23.38 -19.33 -1.63
CA ILE A 134 -22.51 -19.25 -2.82
C ILE A 134 -21.08 -19.19 -2.26
N SER A 135 -20.46 -20.36 -2.16
CA SER A 135 -19.15 -20.61 -1.57
C SER A 135 -18.03 -20.34 -2.58
N ALA A 136 -17.89 -19.09 -2.99
CA ALA A 136 -16.71 -18.62 -3.70
C ALA A 136 -16.03 -17.51 -2.87
N PRO A 137 -14.71 -17.59 -2.67
CA PRO A 137 -13.96 -16.52 -2.00
C PRO A 137 -13.89 -15.28 -2.95
N ARG A 138 -13.97 -14.04 -2.44
CA ARG A 138 -14.29 -12.81 -3.20
C ARG A 138 -13.15 -11.78 -3.23
N VAL A 139 -12.67 -11.26 -4.38
CA VAL A 139 -11.65 -10.17 -4.49
C VAL A 139 -11.59 -9.54 -5.90
N ALA A 140 -11.22 -8.29 -6.05
CA ALA A 140 -10.89 -7.68 -7.34
C ALA A 140 -9.46 -8.01 -7.82
N LEU A 141 -8.45 -7.23 -7.41
CA LEU A 141 -7.09 -7.35 -7.94
C LEU A 141 -6.25 -8.40 -7.18
N VAL A 142 -6.32 -8.41 -5.86
CA VAL A 142 -5.40 -9.21 -5.02
C VAL A 142 -5.64 -10.72 -5.05
N LYS A 143 -6.85 -11.32 -5.11
CA LYS A 143 -6.97 -12.79 -5.33
C LYS A 143 -6.54 -13.15 -6.73
N THR A 144 -7.06 -12.39 -7.69
CA THR A 144 -7.00 -12.87 -9.07
C THR A 144 -5.53 -12.97 -9.48
N HIS A 145 -4.69 -12.09 -8.94
CA HIS A 145 -3.27 -12.06 -9.21
C HIS A 145 -2.40 -12.53 -8.02
N PHE A 146 -2.71 -12.20 -6.77
CA PHE A 146 -1.88 -12.53 -5.61
C PHE A 146 -2.63 -13.29 -4.50
N PRO A 147 -3.21 -14.47 -4.76
CA PRO A 147 -4.06 -15.18 -3.79
C PRO A 147 -3.34 -15.59 -2.49
N GLN A 148 -2.00 -15.55 -2.48
CA GLN A 148 -1.13 -15.80 -1.34
C GLN A 148 -0.89 -14.58 -0.45
N TRP A 149 -1.27 -13.37 -0.89
CA TRP A 149 -1.14 -12.16 -0.09
C TRP A 149 -2.14 -12.17 1.06
N SER A 150 -1.67 -11.83 2.24
CA SER A 150 -2.45 -11.83 3.48
C SER A 150 -2.09 -10.59 4.28
N TYR A 151 -3.12 -9.89 4.73
CA TYR A 151 -3.05 -8.65 5.49
C TYR A 151 -4.38 -8.42 6.19
N ASP A 152 -4.38 -7.51 7.14
CA ASP A 152 -5.57 -7.06 7.82
C ASP A 152 -6.43 -6.14 6.93
N GLN A 153 -7.67 -6.56 6.70
CA GLN A 153 -8.64 -5.85 5.86
C GLN A 153 -8.96 -4.46 6.42
N GLU A 154 -9.05 -4.34 7.75
CA GLU A 154 -9.32 -3.07 8.41
C GLU A 154 -8.21 -2.06 8.16
N THR A 155 -6.96 -2.49 8.22
CA THR A 155 -5.77 -1.69 7.89
C THR A 155 -5.83 -1.15 6.46
N TYR A 156 -6.15 -2.00 5.48
CA TYR A 156 -6.29 -1.54 4.09
C TYR A 156 -7.47 -0.58 3.90
N TYR A 157 -8.59 -0.82 4.58
CA TYR A 157 -9.74 0.08 4.49
C TYR A 157 -9.46 1.44 5.14
N LEU A 158 -8.79 1.48 6.29
CA LEU A 158 -8.33 2.71 6.94
C LEU A 158 -7.39 3.50 6.01
N ALA A 159 -6.42 2.83 5.37
CA ALA A 159 -5.57 3.46 4.36
C ALA A 159 -6.38 4.03 3.19
N SER A 160 -7.34 3.26 2.67
CA SER A 160 -8.21 3.71 1.56
C SER A 160 -9.06 4.93 1.93
N LEU A 161 -9.66 4.95 3.13
CA LEU A 161 -10.46 6.07 3.66
C LEU A 161 -9.65 7.34 3.85
N LEU A 162 -8.38 7.21 4.27
CA LEU A 162 -7.56 8.33 4.71
C LEU A 162 -6.54 8.80 3.68
N HIS A 163 -6.29 8.08 2.58
CA HIS A 163 -5.17 8.42 1.68
C HIS A 163 -5.25 9.83 1.09
N ASP A 164 -6.45 10.30 0.79
CA ASP A 164 -6.70 11.65 0.26
C ASP A 164 -7.07 12.66 1.34
N ILE A 165 -6.96 12.35 2.65
CA ILE A 165 -7.31 13.31 3.70
C ILE A 165 -6.52 14.62 3.62
N GLY A 166 -5.30 14.57 3.07
CA GLY A 166 -4.48 15.76 2.81
C GLY A 166 -5.08 16.74 1.81
N THR A 167 -6.04 16.30 0.98
CA THR A 167 -6.74 17.13 -0.01
C THR A 167 -7.87 17.97 0.58
N ALA A 168 -8.32 17.64 1.80
CA ALA A 168 -9.38 18.39 2.47
C ALA A 168 -9.03 19.87 2.55
N GLN A 169 -10.03 20.76 2.40
CA GLN A 169 -9.84 22.22 2.44
C GLN A 169 -9.06 22.67 3.69
N LYS A 170 -9.32 22.01 4.82
CA LYS A 170 -8.67 22.26 6.11
C LYS A 170 -7.15 22.05 6.08
N TYR A 171 -6.64 21.16 5.23
CA TYR A 171 -5.23 20.76 5.18
C TYR A 171 -4.52 21.26 3.92
N LEU A 172 -5.16 21.18 2.76
CA LEU A 172 -4.54 21.40 1.45
C LEU A 172 -3.80 22.74 1.36
N ALA A 173 -4.47 23.83 1.77
CA ALA A 173 -3.96 25.19 1.69
C ALA A 173 -3.25 25.68 2.97
N THR A 174 -3.40 24.97 4.08
CA THR A 174 -2.92 25.43 5.41
C THR A 174 -1.54 24.88 5.75
N THR A 175 -1.10 23.81 5.08
CA THR A 175 0.27 23.27 5.20
C THR A 175 1.15 23.67 4.01
N LYS A 176 2.47 23.61 4.21
CA LYS A 176 3.48 23.72 3.13
C LYS A 176 4.02 22.36 2.68
N MET A 177 3.59 21.28 3.33
CA MET A 177 3.94 19.90 2.95
C MET A 177 3.07 19.40 1.79
N SER A 178 3.59 18.48 0.99
CA SER A 178 2.79 17.75 -0.01
C SER A 178 1.59 17.10 0.66
N PHE A 179 0.45 17.04 -0.03
CA PHE A 179 -0.79 16.54 0.56
C PHE A 179 -0.67 15.08 1.04
N GLU A 180 0.11 14.23 0.37
CA GLU A 180 0.37 12.84 0.77
C GLU A 180 1.04 12.78 2.14
N PHE A 181 2.02 13.66 2.36
CA PHE A 181 2.79 13.70 3.61
C PHE A 181 1.95 14.26 4.76
N LYS A 182 1.19 15.33 4.50
CA LYS A 182 0.29 15.87 5.52
C LYS A 182 -0.85 14.87 5.83
N GLY A 183 -1.37 14.20 4.81
CA GLY A 183 -2.41 13.18 4.93
C GLY A 183 -1.95 12.02 5.79
N ALA A 184 -0.74 11.50 5.53
CA ALA A 184 -0.14 10.42 6.32
C ALA A 184 0.01 10.78 7.80
N ILE A 185 0.48 12.00 8.11
CA ILE A 185 0.58 12.50 9.50
C ILE A 185 -0.80 12.56 10.16
N VAL A 186 -1.79 13.15 9.49
CA VAL A 186 -3.17 13.26 10.01
C VAL A 186 -3.76 11.88 10.25
N ALA A 187 -3.57 10.94 9.32
CA ALA A 187 -4.06 9.57 9.43
C ALA A 187 -3.46 8.83 10.61
N ARG A 188 -2.12 8.87 10.76
CA ARG A 188 -1.41 8.22 11.87
C ARG A 188 -1.85 8.78 13.22
N GLU A 189 -1.88 10.11 13.35
CA GLU A 189 -2.30 10.77 14.59
C GLU A 189 -3.74 10.44 14.96
N LEU A 190 -4.66 10.45 13.98
CA LEU A 190 -6.06 10.12 14.20
C LEU A 190 -6.24 8.68 14.71
N ILE A 191 -5.61 7.70 14.06
CA ILE A 191 -5.72 6.29 14.45
C ILE A 191 -5.23 6.09 15.89
N LEU A 192 -4.07 6.67 16.24
CA LEU A 192 -3.53 6.58 17.59
C LEU A 192 -4.43 7.29 18.63
N GLN A 193 -4.98 8.46 18.30
CA GLN A 193 -5.90 9.19 19.18
C GLN A 193 -7.20 8.43 19.44
N LEU A 194 -7.67 7.66 18.45
CA LEU A 194 -8.85 6.80 18.57
C LEU A 194 -8.54 5.45 19.25
N GLY A 195 -7.32 5.25 19.75
CA GLY A 195 -6.92 4.02 20.45
C GLY A 195 -6.59 2.85 19.52
N GLY A 196 -6.31 3.12 18.24
CA GLY A 196 -5.81 2.13 17.29
C GLY A 196 -4.40 1.65 17.63
N VAL A 197 -4.03 0.50 17.05
CA VAL A 197 -2.71 -0.12 17.28
C VAL A 197 -1.62 0.66 16.53
N GLU A 198 -0.45 0.83 17.15
CA GLU A 198 0.64 1.60 16.55
C GLU A 198 1.13 1.02 15.22
N ASP A 199 1.37 -0.29 15.14
CA ASP A 199 1.76 -0.95 13.88
C ASP A 199 0.72 -0.76 12.76
N GLN A 200 -0.58 -0.70 13.11
CA GLN A 200 -1.64 -0.40 12.15
C GLN A 200 -1.56 1.05 11.66
N ALA A 201 -1.38 1.99 12.60
CA ALA A 201 -1.21 3.41 12.29
C ALA A 201 0.02 3.65 11.42
N ASP A 202 1.13 2.96 11.69
CA ASP A 202 2.37 3.01 10.92
C ASP A 202 2.17 2.44 9.51
N SER A 203 1.49 1.31 9.38
CA SER A 203 1.19 0.72 8.07
C SER A 203 0.31 1.64 7.21
N VAL A 204 -0.74 2.22 7.80
CA VAL A 204 -1.59 3.22 7.14
C VAL A 204 -0.77 4.44 6.75
N CYS A 205 0.07 4.95 7.65
CA CYS A 205 0.94 6.10 7.39
C CYS A 205 1.90 5.85 6.21
N ASP A 206 2.59 4.70 6.19
CA ASP A 206 3.54 4.34 5.12
C ASP A 206 2.81 4.14 3.78
N ALA A 207 1.65 3.48 3.78
CA ALA A 207 0.86 3.34 2.57
C ALA A 207 0.43 4.69 1.99
N ILE A 208 -0.04 5.62 2.84
CA ILE A 208 -0.50 6.94 2.41
C ILE A 208 0.67 7.81 1.95
N VAL A 209 1.79 7.85 2.66
CA VAL A 209 2.91 8.72 2.28
C VAL A 209 3.47 8.36 0.89
N ARG A 210 3.34 7.09 0.49
CA ARG A 210 3.87 6.53 -0.77
C ARG A 210 2.82 6.25 -1.84
N HIS A 211 1.54 6.58 -1.63
CA HIS A 211 0.48 6.19 -2.56
C HIS A 211 0.60 6.87 -3.95
N GLN A 212 1.40 7.93 -4.05
CA GLN A 212 1.74 8.62 -5.30
C GLN A 212 3.14 8.27 -5.84
N ASP A 213 3.89 7.34 -5.23
CA ASP A 213 5.22 6.89 -5.70
C ASP A 213 5.11 5.92 -6.91
N ILE A 214 4.24 6.22 -7.89
CA ILE A 214 3.77 5.30 -8.93
C ILE A 214 4.66 5.21 -10.18
N PHE A 215 5.68 6.07 -10.33
CA PHE A 215 6.64 6.04 -11.46
C PHE A 215 8.11 5.98 -11.05
N VAL A 216 8.41 5.78 -9.77
CA VAL A 216 9.78 5.50 -9.33
C VAL A 216 10.18 4.14 -9.97
N LYS A 217 11.47 3.90 -10.24
CA LYS A 217 11.96 2.62 -10.79
C LYS A 217 12.72 1.82 -9.71
N GLY A 218 12.36 0.55 -9.52
CA GLY A 218 13.00 -0.38 -8.57
C GLY A 218 12.59 -0.24 -7.09
N GLY A 219 13.13 -1.11 -6.24
CA GLY A 219 12.85 -1.12 -4.80
C GLY A 219 11.53 -1.78 -4.40
N ASN A 220 11.30 -1.84 -3.09
CA ASN A 220 10.13 -2.47 -2.47
C ASN A 220 9.18 -1.43 -1.86
N ILE A 221 7.95 -1.87 -1.65
CA ILE A 221 6.90 -1.18 -0.88
C ILE A 221 6.21 -2.19 0.02
N THR A 222 5.46 -1.73 1.03
CA THR A 222 4.56 -2.59 1.80
C THR A 222 3.44 -3.11 0.92
N MET A 223 2.91 -4.27 1.28
CA MET A 223 1.79 -4.87 0.57
C MET A 223 0.58 -3.93 0.54
N ILE A 224 0.24 -3.29 1.66
CA ILE A 224 -0.84 -2.29 1.74
C ILE A 224 -0.58 -1.12 0.78
N GLY A 225 0.65 -0.59 0.77
CA GLY A 225 1.03 0.50 -0.14
C GLY A 225 0.89 0.11 -1.62
N GLN A 226 1.29 -1.11 -1.98
CA GLN A 226 1.16 -1.59 -3.37
C GLN A 226 -0.30 -1.73 -3.80
N ILE A 227 -1.15 -2.29 -2.93
CA ILE A 227 -2.57 -2.46 -3.22
C ILE A 227 -3.23 -1.09 -3.38
N LEU A 228 -2.88 -0.14 -2.50
CA LEU A 228 -3.37 1.23 -2.56
C LEU A 228 -2.97 1.90 -3.88
N GLN A 229 -1.71 1.83 -4.29
CA GLN A 229 -1.24 2.39 -5.58
C GLN A 229 -1.99 1.80 -6.79
N LEU A 230 -2.18 0.47 -6.82
CA LEU A 230 -2.85 -0.21 -7.93
C LEU A 230 -4.33 0.17 -8.02
N ALA A 231 -5.00 0.34 -6.88
CA ALA A 231 -6.41 0.70 -6.83
C ALA A 231 -6.64 2.19 -7.16
N THR A 232 -5.81 3.10 -6.62
CA THR A 232 -5.93 4.54 -6.90
C THR A 232 -5.66 4.85 -8.37
N ILE A 233 -4.63 4.25 -8.97
CA ILE A 233 -4.30 4.51 -10.39
C ILE A 233 -5.37 3.96 -11.33
N LEU A 234 -6.01 2.85 -10.97
CA LEU A 234 -7.14 2.32 -11.72
C LEU A 234 -8.31 3.30 -11.73
N ASP A 235 -8.71 3.84 -10.57
CA ASP A 235 -9.86 4.75 -10.50
C ASP A 235 -9.57 6.15 -11.07
N ASN A 236 -8.32 6.62 -10.97
CA ASN A 236 -7.91 7.96 -11.39
C ASN A 236 -7.64 8.04 -12.89
N VAL A 237 -6.89 7.10 -13.45
CA VAL A 237 -6.45 7.15 -14.87
C VAL A 237 -6.79 5.89 -15.68
N GLY A 238 -7.44 4.88 -15.09
CA GLY A 238 -7.87 3.68 -15.79
C GLY A 238 -6.75 2.67 -16.07
N ILE A 239 -5.53 2.94 -15.60
CA ILE A 239 -4.40 2.03 -15.77
C ILE A 239 -4.69 0.71 -15.07
N ARG A 240 -4.41 -0.39 -15.76
CA ARG A 240 -4.61 -1.77 -15.28
C ARG A 240 -6.07 -2.16 -15.02
N ALA A 241 -7.04 -1.41 -15.55
CA ALA A 241 -8.44 -1.84 -15.54
C ALA A 241 -8.67 -3.21 -16.24
N ASN A 242 -7.77 -3.60 -17.14
CA ASN A 242 -7.78 -4.93 -17.78
C ASN A 242 -7.45 -6.09 -16.83
N LEU A 243 -7.08 -5.82 -15.57
CA LEU A 243 -6.86 -6.83 -14.53
C LEU A 243 -8.13 -7.17 -13.73
N ILE A 244 -9.21 -6.41 -13.89
CA ILE A 244 -10.49 -6.68 -13.21
C ILE A 244 -11.62 -6.80 -14.23
N HIS A 245 -12.66 -7.54 -13.85
CA HIS A 245 -13.84 -7.69 -14.71
C HIS A 245 -14.63 -6.36 -14.79
N PRO A 246 -15.05 -5.88 -15.97
CA PRO A 246 -15.76 -4.59 -16.12
C PRO A 246 -17.04 -4.46 -15.27
N ARG A 247 -17.72 -5.58 -15.03
CA ARG A 247 -18.90 -5.64 -14.13
C ARG A 247 -18.61 -5.15 -12.71
N LEU A 248 -17.38 -5.35 -12.21
CA LEU A 248 -16.98 -4.81 -10.92
C LEU A 248 -16.94 -3.28 -10.97
N ILE A 249 -16.35 -2.69 -12.00
CA ILE A 249 -16.31 -1.24 -12.19
C ILE A 249 -17.74 -0.66 -12.21
N GLU A 250 -18.62 -1.26 -12.99
CA GLU A 250 -20.03 -0.85 -13.11
C GLU A 250 -20.75 -0.88 -11.76
N THR A 251 -20.67 -1.99 -11.02
CA THR A 251 -21.38 -2.11 -9.72
C THR A 251 -20.74 -1.27 -8.62
N THR A 252 -19.42 -1.11 -8.63
CA THR A 252 -18.70 -0.25 -7.68
C THR A 252 -19.03 1.22 -7.89
N THR A 253 -19.08 1.69 -9.14
CA THR A 253 -19.47 3.07 -9.46
C THR A 253 -20.97 3.32 -9.27
N ALA A 254 -21.82 2.29 -9.39
CA ALA A 254 -23.23 2.39 -9.00
C ALA A 254 -23.41 2.51 -7.47
N ALA A 255 -22.61 1.78 -6.68
CA ALA A 255 -22.66 1.85 -5.23
C ALA A 255 -22.01 3.14 -4.66
N PHE A 256 -20.95 3.62 -5.30
CA PHE A 256 -20.19 4.82 -4.93
C PHE A 256 -19.99 5.73 -6.16
N PRO A 257 -21.01 6.53 -6.52
CA PRO A 257 -21.00 7.38 -7.72
C PRO A 257 -19.77 8.27 -7.81
N ARG A 258 -19.24 8.43 -9.03
CA ARG A 258 -18.06 9.26 -9.30
C ARG A 258 -18.36 10.75 -9.21
N ASN A 259 -19.55 11.18 -9.66
CA ASN A 259 -20.03 12.55 -9.53
C ASN A 259 -19.02 13.61 -10.04
N GLY A 260 -18.47 13.38 -11.22
CA GLY A 260 -17.46 14.21 -11.88
C GLY A 260 -16.06 14.05 -11.28
N TRP A 261 -15.72 12.87 -10.76
CA TRP A 261 -14.45 12.60 -10.07
C TRP A 261 -13.24 13.01 -10.90
N SER A 262 -13.21 12.70 -12.20
CA SER A 262 -12.03 13.01 -13.02
C SER A 262 -11.75 14.52 -13.09
N GLU A 263 -12.77 15.34 -13.32
CA GLU A 263 -12.58 16.81 -13.33
C GLU A 263 -12.31 17.35 -11.92
N HIS A 264 -12.97 16.79 -10.90
CA HIS A 264 -12.77 17.18 -9.51
C HIS A 264 -11.32 16.95 -9.05
N PHE A 265 -10.82 15.72 -9.17
CA PHE A 265 -9.48 15.36 -8.72
C PHE A 265 -8.38 16.05 -9.54
N ALA A 266 -8.59 16.22 -10.85
CA ALA A 266 -7.67 16.99 -11.68
C ALA A 266 -7.49 18.44 -11.17
N ARG A 267 -8.57 19.08 -10.70
CA ARG A 267 -8.48 20.42 -10.07
C ARG A 267 -7.79 20.40 -8.72
N VAL A 268 -7.95 19.33 -7.93
CA VAL A 268 -7.22 19.15 -6.67
C VAL A 268 -5.72 19.09 -6.94
N VAL A 269 -5.29 18.31 -7.94
CA VAL A 269 -3.88 18.23 -8.37
C VAL A 269 -3.36 19.59 -8.83
N GLU A 270 -4.10 20.30 -9.68
CA GLU A 270 -3.72 21.65 -10.14
C GLU A 270 -3.62 22.64 -8.99
N THR A 271 -4.51 22.52 -7.99
CA THR A 271 -4.49 23.35 -6.79
C THR A 271 -3.29 23.04 -5.90
N GLU A 272 -2.96 21.75 -5.72
CA GLU A 272 -1.75 21.30 -5.01
C GLU A 272 -0.50 21.92 -5.63
N LEU A 273 -0.34 21.75 -6.95
CA LEU A 273 0.79 22.25 -7.73
C LEU A 273 0.93 23.78 -7.64
N LYS A 274 -0.20 24.50 -7.65
CA LYS A 274 -0.23 25.96 -7.51
C LYS A 274 0.16 26.43 -6.11
N LEU A 275 -0.41 25.81 -5.08
CA LEU A 275 -0.17 26.23 -3.68
C LEU A 275 1.23 25.83 -3.20
N LYS A 276 1.74 24.71 -3.73
CA LYS A 276 2.98 24.06 -3.31
C LYS A 276 3.75 23.58 -4.55
N PRO A 277 4.40 24.49 -5.30
CA PRO A 277 5.17 24.12 -6.51
C PRO A 277 6.44 23.27 -6.23
N TRP A 278 6.69 22.93 -4.97
CA TRP A 278 7.73 22.00 -4.50
C TRP A 278 7.14 20.67 -3.99
N CYS A 279 5.83 20.46 -4.13
CA CYS A 279 5.16 19.25 -3.65
C CYS A 279 5.65 18.01 -4.39
N HIS A 280 5.41 16.86 -3.78
CA HIS A 280 5.74 15.56 -4.34
C HIS A 280 4.97 15.27 -5.65
N SER A 281 3.74 15.76 -5.80
CA SER A 281 2.94 15.57 -7.03
C SER A 281 3.61 16.17 -8.28
N THR A 282 4.58 17.09 -8.13
CA THR A 282 5.41 17.58 -9.26
C THR A 282 6.22 16.47 -9.93
N THR A 283 6.41 15.32 -9.28
CA THR A 283 7.12 14.16 -9.84
C THR A 283 6.41 13.52 -11.03
N PHE A 284 5.11 13.77 -11.21
CA PHE A 284 4.34 13.32 -12.37
C PHE A 284 4.46 14.22 -13.60
N GLU A 285 5.10 15.36 -13.41
CA GLU A 285 5.15 16.40 -14.41
C GLU A 285 6.42 16.28 -15.25
N ILE A 286 6.82 17.39 -15.86
CA ILE A 286 8.09 17.48 -16.59
C ILE A 286 9.24 17.81 -15.62
N PRO A 287 10.49 17.44 -15.95
CA PRO A 287 11.66 17.89 -15.20
C PRO A 287 11.68 19.41 -15.02
N ASN A 288 11.90 19.88 -13.79
CA ASN A 288 11.90 21.31 -13.44
C ASN A 288 10.58 22.03 -13.78
N TRP A 289 9.44 21.38 -13.55
CA TRP A 289 8.11 21.96 -13.70
C TRP A 289 7.98 23.35 -13.04
N LYS A 290 7.14 24.21 -13.63
CA LYS A 290 6.88 25.58 -13.19
C LYS A 290 5.39 25.85 -13.16
N GLU A 291 4.96 26.68 -12.23
CA GLU A 291 3.58 27.17 -12.16
C GLU A 291 3.14 27.74 -13.52
N GLY A 292 1.93 27.37 -13.95
CA GLY A 292 1.37 27.76 -15.25
C GLY A 292 1.63 26.76 -16.37
N VAL A 293 2.54 25.80 -16.20
CA VAL A 293 2.66 24.65 -17.11
C VAL A 293 1.50 23.69 -16.87
N GLN A 294 0.83 23.25 -17.95
CA GLN A 294 -0.25 22.26 -17.87
C GLN A 294 0.23 20.99 -17.16
N SER A 295 -0.57 20.48 -16.24
CA SER A 295 -0.26 19.24 -15.53
C SER A 295 -0.52 18.02 -16.43
N ASN A 296 0.50 17.17 -16.60
CA ASN A 296 0.40 15.86 -17.23
C ASN A 296 -0.56 14.97 -16.46
N PHE A 297 -0.39 14.87 -15.14
CA PHE A 297 -1.22 13.97 -14.34
C PHE A 297 -2.69 14.39 -14.32
N ALA A 298 -2.99 15.68 -14.14
CA ALA A 298 -4.35 16.19 -14.23
C ALA A 298 -4.95 15.97 -15.63
N THR A 299 -4.13 16.02 -16.69
CA THR A 299 -4.55 15.71 -18.06
C THR A 299 -4.88 14.22 -18.21
N ASP A 300 -4.06 13.32 -17.66
CA ASP A 300 -4.30 11.87 -17.68
C ASP A 300 -5.56 11.49 -16.90
N VAL A 301 -5.80 12.12 -15.75
CA VAL A 301 -7.02 11.91 -14.94
C VAL A 301 -8.28 12.29 -15.72
N ARG A 302 -8.27 13.44 -16.41
CA ARG A 302 -9.36 13.85 -17.31
C ARG A 302 -9.48 12.93 -18.53
N GLY A 303 -8.37 12.34 -18.95
CA GLY A 303 -8.27 11.40 -20.05
C GLY A 303 -8.71 9.97 -19.73
N ASN A 304 -9.18 9.69 -18.51
CA ASN A 304 -9.58 8.34 -18.08
C ASN A 304 -10.78 7.79 -18.86
N SER A 305 -10.50 7.16 -20.00
CA SER A 305 -11.51 6.61 -20.90
C SER A 305 -12.27 5.42 -20.31
N VAL A 306 -11.65 4.66 -19.41
CA VAL A 306 -12.28 3.52 -18.72
C VAL A 306 -13.41 4.00 -17.83
N MET A 307 -13.19 5.10 -17.10
CA MET A 307 -14.14 5.62 -16.13
C MET A 307 -15.11 6.65 -16.68
N LYS A 308 -14.84 7.21 -17.86
CA LYS A 308 -15.67 8.22 -18.54
C LYS A 308 -17.17 7.88 -18.62
N PRO A 309 -17.62 6.63 -18.84
CA PRO A 309 -19.05 6.29 -18.85
C PRO A 309 -19.74 6.41 -17.49
N PHE A 310 -18.97 6.49 -16.40
CA PHE A 310 -19.45 6.50 -15.02
C PHE A 310 -19.17 7.82 -14.30
N ASP A 311 -18.53 8.78 -14.97
CA ASP A 311 -18.07 10.04 -14.39
C ASP A 311 -19.21 11.04 -14.17
#